data_AF-A0A966RJI6-F1
#
_entry.id   AF-A0A966RJI6-F1
#
_cell.length_a   1.000
_cell.length_b   1.000
_cell.length_c   1.000
_cell.angle_alpha   90.00
_cell.angle_beta   90.00
_cell.angle_gamma   90.00
#
_symmetry.space_group_name_H-M   'P 1'
#
loop_
_entity.id
_entity.type
_entity.pdbx_description
1 polymer ?
#
loop_
_entity_poly.entity_id
_entity_poly.type
_entity_poly.pdbx_seq_one_letter_code
_entity_poly.pdbx_strand_id
1 'polypeptide(L)'
;AIFYIALEAPFLGIVQVVVYTGAVMMLFLFILMLVGVDSSDSLVEKIKGIRSVAIFTALAFSLTLITFIARAELGRPSVGLDEANSGGNVEGLAQYLFSDYVWAFEVISALLITAALGAMVLAHSEKSDVARTSQRARSIARFRGKSIATAAGLPGSGVYARNNALDLPALLPDGKPSDLSIAEVLHRRGDVAESKSYQLEGLPKIDDEGNK
;
A
#
# COMPACT_ATOMS: atom_id res chain seq x y z
N ALA A 1 9.22 21.45 -24.30
CA ALA A 1 10.43 21.14 -25.09
C ALA A 1 10.57 22.08 -26.27
N ILE A 2 9.65 22.06 -27.25
CA ILE A 2 9.75 22.89 -28.47
C ILE A 2 9.89 24.38 -28.14
N PHE A 3 9.09 24.91 -27.21
CA PHE A 3 9.24 26.32 -26.79
C PHE A 3 10.58 26.64 -26.13
N TYR A 4 11.21 25.71 -25.40
CA TYR A 4 12.55 25.95 -24.86
C TYR A 4 13.59 26.04 -25.99
N ILE A 5 13.49 25.17 -26.99
CA ILE A 5 14.40 25.20 -28.14
C ILE A 5 14.18 26.48 -28.97
N ALA A 6 12.91 26.88 -29.17
CA ALA A 6 12.56 28.11 -29.88
C ALA A 6 13.00 29.38 -29.14
N LEU A 7 13.15 29.31 -27.81
CA LEU A 7 13.65 30.38 -26.95
C LEU A 7 15.14 30.21 -26.64
N GLU A 8 15.91 29.58 -27.53
CA GLU A 8 17.37 29.46 -27.44
C GLU A 8 17.88 28.72 -26.19
N ALA A 9 17.07 27.82 -25.61
CA ALA A 9 17.45 26.96 -24.47
C ALA A 9 17.45 25.47 -24.86
N PRO A 10 18.35 25.03 -25.77
CA PRO A 10 18.31 23.68 -26.33
C PRO A 10 18.57 22.57 -25.30
N PHE A 11 19.50 22.77 -24.36
CA PHE A 11 19.79 21.77 -23.33
C PHE A 11 18.57 21.50 -22.45
N LEU A 12 17.93 22.57 -21.94
CA LEU A 12 16.74 22.47 -21.11
C LEU A 12 15.57 21.84 -21.89
N GLY A 13 15.46 22.14 -23.18
CA GLY A 13 14.52 21.50 -24.09
C GLY A 13 14.70 19.98 -24.17
N ILE A 14 15.94 19.50 -24.30
CA ILE A 14 16.27 18.07 -24.36
C ILE A 14 16.04 17.41 -22.99
N VAL A 15 16.50 18.02 -21.90
CA VAL A 15 16.29 17.51 -20.53
C VAL A 15 14.80 17.36 -20.23
N GLN A 16 13.94 18.29 -20.67
CA GLN A 16 12.49 18.17 -20.53
C GLN A 16 11.95 16.91 -21.22
N VAL A 17 12.44 16.56 -22.40
CA VAL A 17 11.98 15.34 -23.09
C VAL A 17 12.47 14.10 -22.34
N VAL A 18 13.76 14.03 -22.02
CA VAL A 18 14.37 12.84 -21.40
C VAL A 18 13.83 12.59 -20.00
N VAL A 19 13.77 13.61 -19.14
CA VAL A 19 13.43 13.45 -17.73
C VAL A 19 11.92 13.48 -17.53
N TYR A 20 11.24 14.55 -17.98
CA TYR A 20 9.81 14.69 -17.70
C TYR A 20 8.98 13.70 -18.52
N THR A 21 9.13 13.71 -19.84
CA THR A 21 8.37 12.79 -20.70
C THR A 21 8.93 11.37 -20.63
N GLY A 22 10.26 11.20 -20.62
CA GLY A 22 10.89 9.88 -20.66
C GLY A 22 10.82 9.11 -19.35
N ALA A 23 11.20 9.72 -18.22
CA ALA A 23 11.26 9.01 -16.94
C ALA A 23 9.99 9.21 -16.10
N VAL A 24 9.61 10.46 -15.82
CA VAL A 24 8.52 10.77 -14.86
C VAL A 24 7.16 10.33 -15.40
N MET A 25 6.82 10.71 -16.63
CA MET A 25 5.54 10.34 -17.23
C MET A 25 5.42 8.83 -17.39
N MET A 26 6.48 8.16 -17.84
CA MET A 26 6.48 6.69 -17.96
C MET A 26 6.29 6.00 -16.61
N LEU A 27 6.96 6.46 -15.54
CA LEU A 27 6.73 5.95 -14.19
C LEU A 27 5.27 6.11 -13.77
N PHE A 28 4.67 7.28 -14.03
CA PHE A 28 3.27 7.51 -13.71
C PHE A 28 2.33 6.57 -14.49
N LEU A 29 2.58 6.39 -15.80
CA LEU A 29 1.82 5.45 -16.63
C LEU A 29 1.96 3.99 -16.14
N PHE A 30 3.16 3.58 -15.74
CA PHE A 30 3.37 2.25 -15.13
C PHE A 30 2.55 2.08 -13.85
N ILE A 31 2.56 3.08 -12.97
CA ILE A 31 1.80 3.05 -11.72
C ILE A 31 0.30 2.97 -12.02
N LEU A 32 -0.22 3.79 -12.93
CA LEU A 32 -1.63 3.74 -13.33
C LEU A 32 -2.02 2.37 -13.90
N MET A 33 -1.15 1.77 -14.71
CA MET A 33 -1.37 0.46 -15.29
C MET A 33 -1.36 -0.65 -14.23
N LEU A 34 -0.46 -0.58 -13.23
CA LEU A 34 -0.37 -1.55 -12.14
C LEU A 34 -1.55 -1.46 -11.17
N VAL A 35 -1.98 -0.24 -10.82
CA VAL A 35 -3.09 -0.03 -9.88
C VAL A 35 -4.43 -0.40 -10.51
N GLY A 36 -4.53 -0.32 -11.84
CA GLY A 36 -5.79 -0.53 -12.55
C GLY A 36 -6.72 0.66 -12.33
N VAL A 37 -6.85 1.53 -13.33
CA VAL A 37 -7.86 2.59 -13.30
C VAL A 37 -9.19 1.98 -13.71
N ASP A 38 -10.03 1.65 -12.73
CA ASP A 38 -11.44 1.34 -12.96
C ASP A 38 -12.27 2.59 -12.61
N SER A 39 -12.25 3.57 -13.50
CA SER A 39 -12.96 4.84 -13.31
C SER A 39 -14.37 4.73 -13.89
N SER A 40 -15.28 4.13 -13.12
CA SER A 40 -16.68 4.56 -13.20
C SER A 40 -16.80 5.84 -12.38
N ASP A 41 -16.39 6.96 -12.97
CA ASP A 41 -16.54 8.29 -12.37
C ASP A 41 -18.03 8.54 -12.15
N SER A 42 -18.47 8.36 -10.91
CA SER A 42 -19.76 8.86 -10.47
C SER A 42 -19.70 10.37 -10.53
N LEU A 43 -20.43 10.96 -11.47
CA LEU A 43 -20.65 12.42 -11.58
C LEU A 43 -21.41 13.01 -10.38
N VAL A 44 -21.65 12.21 -9.34
CA VAL A 44 -22.26 12.64 -8.08
C VAL A 44 -21.23 13.42 -7.28
N GLU A 45 -21.39 14.74 -7.27
CA GLU A 45 -20.64 15.63 -6.39
C GLU A 45 -20.90 15.24 -4.92
N LYS A 46 -19.86 14.77 -4.21
CA LYS A 46 -19.93 14.53 -2.76
C LYS A 46 -20.15 15.82 -1.96
N ILE A 47 -19.64 16.93 -2.47
CA ILE A 47 -19.78 18.27 -1.89
C ILE A 47 -20.42 19.17 -2.94
N LYS A 48 -21.68 19.56 -2.71
CA LYS A 48 -22.45 20.35 -3.68
C LYS A 48 -21.75 21.69 -3.94
N GLY A 49 -21.53 22.01 -5.21
CA GLY A 49 -21.02 23.31 -5.64
C GLY A 49 -19.50 23.45 -5.66
N ILE A 50 -18.75 22.42 -5.26
CA ILE A 50 -17.28 22.44 -5.31
C ILE A 50 -16.76 22.62 -6.74
N ARG A 51 -17.46 22.05 -7.73
CA ARG A 51 -17.10 22.16 -9.14
C ARG A 51 -17.24 23.59 -9.64
N SER A 52 -18.35 24.25 -9.32
CA SER A 52 -18.58 25.65 -9.70
C SER A 52 -17.57 26.59 -9.05
N VAL A 53 -17.26 26.36 -7.76
CA VAL A 53 -16.22 27.11 -7.06
C VAL A 53 -14.85 26.86 -7.70
N ALA A 54 -14.48 25.61 -7.98
CA ALA A 54 -13.21 25.28 -8.62
C ALA A 54 -13.06 25.93 -10.00
N ILE A 55 -14.11 25.90 -10.83
CA ILE A 55 -14.12 26.56 -12.15
C ILE A 55 -13.97 28.07 -11.98
N PHE A 56 -14.73 28.68 -11.08
CA PHE A 56 -14.64 30.11 -10.81
C PHE A 56 -13.25 30.51 -10.34
N THR A 57 -12.66 29.77 -9.39
CA THR A 57 -11.31 30.02 -8.88
C THR A 57 -10.26 29.84 -9.96
N ALA A 58 -10.37 28.81 -10.80
CA ALA A 58 -9.45 28.58 -11.92
C ALA A 58 -9.49 29.71 -12.95
N LEU A 59 -10.69 30.19 -13.31
CA LEU A 59 -10.87 31.31 -14.23
C LEU A 59 -10.37 32.63 -13.63
N ALA A 60 -10.72 32.90 -12.37
CA ALA A 60 -10.26 34.09 -11.67
C ALA A 60 -8.73 34.11 -11.58
N PHE A 61 -8.11 33.01 -11.16
CA PHE A 61 -6.66 32.88 -11.09
C PHE A 61 -6.00 33.04 -12.46
N SER A 62 -6.54 32.41 -13.50
CA SER A 62 -6.02 32.53 -14.87
C SER A 62 -6.11 33.97 -15.37
N LEU A 63 -7.24 34.65 -15.15
CA LEU A 63 -7.43 36.05 -15.54
C LEU A 63 -6.45 36.97 -14.80
N THR A 64 -6.29 36.77 -13.49
CA THR A 64 -5.31 37.52 -12.69
C THR A 64 -3.90 37.29 -13.21
N LEU A 65 -3.52 36.06 -13.52
CA LEU A 65 -2.17 35.75 -14.01
C LEU A 65 -1.93 36.36 -15.40
N ILE A 66 -2.90 36.23 -16.32
CA ILE A 66 -2.81 36.81 -17.66
C ILE A 66 -2.70 38.33 -17.58
N THR A 67 -3.55 38.98 -16.78
CA THR A 67 -3.52 40.45 -16.63
C THR A 67 -2.24 40.92 -15.96
N PHE A 68 -1.71 40.15 -15.01
CA PHE A 68 -0.43 40.45 -14.36
C PHE A 68 0.73 40.37 -15.37
N ILE A 69 0.84 39.27 -16.13
CA ILE A 69 1.89 39.09 -17.15
C ILE A 69 1.75 40.13 -18.27
N ALA A 70 0.53 40.38 -18.75
CA ALA A 70 0.28 41.34 -19.83
C ALA A 70 0.61 42.79 -19.46
N ARG A 71 0.56 43.12 -18.16
CA ARG A 71 0.91 44.46 -17.64
C ARG A 71 2.31 44.50 -17.03
N ALA A 72 3.02 43.37 -16.98
CA ALA A 72 4.35 43.32 -16.39
C ALA A 72 5.35 44.03 -17.32
N GLU A 73 5.88 45.15 -16.86
CA GLU A 73 6.94 45.88 -17.54
C GLU A 73 8.24 45.73 -16.75
N LEU A 74 9.26 45.15 -17.38
CA LEU A 74 10.54 44.87 -16.74
C LEU A 74 11.50 46.07 -16.75
N GLY A 75 11.11 47.18 -17.38
CA GLY A 75 11.93 48.40 -17.46
C GLY A 75 13.27 48.22 -18.18
N ARG A 76 13.44 47.14 -18.94
CA ARG A 76 14.66 46.80 -19.67
C ARG A 76 14.33 46.21 -21.04
N PRO A 77 15.16 46.47 -22.07
CA PRO A 77 14.99 45.86 -23.38
C PRO A 77 15.15 44.34 -23.30
N SER A 78 14.47 43.63 -24.20
CA SER A 78 14.70 42.20 -24.40
C SER A 78 16.09 41.99 -24.98
N VAL A 79 16.96 41.26 -24.28
CA VAL A 79 18.37 41.03 -24.67
C VAL A 79 18.65 39.62 -25.20
N GLY A 80 17.61 38.81 -25.47
CA GLY A 80 17.77 37.45 -26.01
C GLY A 80 18.60 36.52 -25.10
N LEU A 81 19.01 35.35 -25.62
CA LEU A 81 19.95 34.46 -24.94
C LEU A 81 21.27 34.28 -25.71
N ASP A 82 21.44 34.92 -26.88
CA ASP A 82 22.64 34.82 -27.71
C ASP A 82 23.96 35.01 -26.93
N GLU A 83 24.06 36.08 -26.13
CA GLU A 83 25.26 36.36 -25.33
C GLU A 83 25.46 35.28 -24.25
N ALA A 84 24.39 34.90 -23.56
CA ALA A 84 24.42 33.86 -22.53
C ALA A 84 24.80 32.48 -23.10
N ASN A 85 24.50 32.24 -24.38
CA ASN A 85 24.79 31.00 -25.09
C ASN A 85 26.11 31.02 -25.87
N SER A 86 26.83 32.15 -25.90
CA SER A 86 28.05 32.31 -26.70
C SER A 86 29.14 31.28 -26.40
N GLY A 87 29.23 30.80 -25.16
CA GLY A 87 30.15 29.76 -24.71
C GLY A 87 29.57 28.34 -24.72
N GLY A 88 28.35 28.15 -25.24
CA GLY A 88 27.60 26.90 -25.16
C GLY A 88 26.62 26.87 -23.99
N ASN A 89 25.39 26.41 -24.25
CA ASN A 89 24.30 26.43 -23.26
C ASN A 89 24.54 25.47 -22.09
N VAL A 90 25.23 24.35 -22.34
CA VAL A 90 25.54 23.34 -21.31
C VAL A 90 26.69 23.82 -20.43
N GLU A 91 27.74 24.33 -21.07
CA GLU A 91 28.96 24.82 -20.44
C GLU A 91 28.66 26.02 -19.55
N GLY A 92 27.87 26.99 -20.04
CA GLY A 92 27.43 28.13 -19.25
C GLY A 92 26.61 27.72 -18.03
N LEU A 93 25.66 26.79 -18.20
CA LEU A 93 24.87 26.29 -17.06
C LEU A 93 25.73 25.52 -16.05
N ALA A 94 26.68 24.71 -16.53
CA ALA A 94 27.59 23.96 -15.68
C ALA A 94 28.47 24.89 -14.84
N GLN A 95 28.97 25.98 -15.43
CA GLN A 95 29.73 26.99 -14.68
C GLN A 95 28.92 27.51 -13.49
N TYR A 96 27.70 28.01 -13.73
CA TYR A 96 26.83 28.50 -12.65
C TYR A 96 26.49 27.41 -11.62
N LEU A 97 26.17 26.19 -12.07
CA LEU A 97 25.74 25.11 -11.18
C LEU A 97 26.86 24.64 -10.25
N PHE A 98 28.10 24.58 -10.76
CA PHE A 98 29.25 24.09 -10.02
C PHE A 98 30.11 25.19 -9.37
N SER A 99 29.85 26.47 -9.66
CA SER A 99 30.45 27.61 -8.93
C SER A 99 29.48 28.22 -7.93
N ASP A 100 28.50 28.98 -8.44
CA ASP A 100 27.70 29.90 -7.64
C ASP A 100 26.57 29.16 -6.91
N TYR A 101 26.04 28.11 -7.54
CA TYR A 101 24.91 27.32 -7.04
C TYR A 101 25.32 25.95 -6.50
N VAL A 102 26.59 25.76 -6.13
CA VAL A 102 27.10 24.48 -5.60
C VAL A 102 26.29 23.95 -4.41
N TRP A 103 25.85 24.84 -3.51
CA TRP A 103 25.02 24.46 -2.37
C TRP A 103 23.62 24.01 -2.78
N ALA A 104 23.02 24.68 -3.76
CA ALA A 104 21.71 24.26 -4.29
C ALA A 104 21.82 22.91 -5.00
N PHE A 105 22.90 22.69 -5.76
CA PHE A 105 23.20 21.42 -6.40
C PHE A 105 23.38 20.28 -5.38
N GLU A 106 24.11 20.52 -4.29
CA GLU A 106 24.36 19.52 -3.25
C GLU A 106 23.06 19.14 -2.51
N VAL A 107 22.21 20.13 -2.19
CA VAL A 107 20.91 19.88 -1.57
C VAL A 107 20.01 19.05 -2.48
N ILE A 108 19.99 19.33 -3.79
CA ILE A 108 19.23 18.52 -4.75
C ILE A 108 19.81 17.11 -4.85
N SER A 109 21.13 16.95 -4.84
CA SER A 109 21.79 15.64 -4.85
C SER A 109 21.42 14.81 -3.62
N ALA A 110 21.43 15.41 -2.43
CA ALA A 110 20.98 14.78 -1.19
C ALA A 110 19.48 14.42 -1.26
N LEU A 111 18.64 15.27 -1.85
CA LEU A 111 17.23 14.99 -2.07
C LEU A 111 17.03 13.77 -3.00
N LEU A 112 17.79 13.66 -4.09
CA LEU A 112 17.71 12.53 -5.02
C LEU A 112 18.15 11.21 -4.37
N ILE A 113 19.22 11.23 -3.58
CA ILE A 113 19.65 10.06 -2.79
C ILE A 113 18.56 9.66 -1.80
N THR A 114 18.01 10.64 -1.09
CA THR A 114 16.91 10.41 -0.12
C THR A 114 15.67 9.87 -0.80
N ALA A 115 15.31 10.36 -1.99
CA ALA A 115 14.19 9.86 -2.76
C ALA A 115 14.39 8.40 -3.21
N ALA A 116 15.60 8.05 -3.67
CA ALA A 116 15.94 6.67 -4.05
C ALA A 116 15.89 5.72 -2.84
N LEU A 117 16.45 6.13 -1.69
CA LEU A 117 16.37 5.38 -0.44
C LEU A 117 14.92 5.26 0.04
N GLY A 118 14.15 6.35 -0.02
CA GLY A 118 12.73 6.36 0.34
C GLY A 118 11.92 5.41 -0.52
N ALA A 119 12.12 5.42 -1.84
CA ALA A 119 11.49 4.48 -2.75
C ALA A 119 11.89 3.03 -2.44
N MET A 120 13.18 2.75 -2.17
CA MET A 120 13.65 1.42 -1.79
C MET A 120 13.00 0.92 -0.51
N VAL A 121 12.97 1.74 0.55
CA VAL A 121 12.37 1.39 1.84
C VAL A 121 10.86 1.21 1.72
N LEU A 122 10.16 2.08 0.98
CA LEU A 122 8.71 1.96 0.76
C LEU A 122 8.35 0.75 -0.10
N ALA A 123 9.18 0.41 -1.09
CA ALA A 123 9.00 -0.79 -1.91
C ALA A 123 9.47 -2.07 -1.20
N HIS A 124 10.24 -1.94 -0.11
CA HIS A 124 10.68 -3.06 0.70
C HIS A 124 9.52 -3.61 1.52
N SER A 125 8.73 -4.48 0.89
CA SER A 125 7.87 -5.39 1.63
C SER A 125 8.76 -6.41 2.32
N GLU A 126 8.76 -6.40 3.65
CA GLU A 126 9.11 -7.59 4.42
C GLU A 126 8.13 -8.68 3.97
N LYS A 127 8.54 -9.48 2.98
CA LYS A 127 8.07 -10.86 2.92
C LYS A 127 8.44 -11.41 4.27
N SER A 128 7.47 -11.51 5.17
CA SER A 128 7.67 -12.13 6.47
C SER A 128 8.48 -13.40 6.25
N ASP A 129 9.75 -13.37 6.64
CA ASP A 129 10.67 -14.50 6.61
C ASP A 129 10.29 -15.54 7.67
N VAL A 130 9.04 -15.50 8.13
CA VAL A 130 8.27 -16.72 8.34
C VAL A 130 8.14 -17.39 6.98
N ALA A 131 9.27 -17.90 6.47
CA ALA A 131 9.34 -18.88 5.42
C ALA A 131 8.18 -19.80 5.70
N ARG A 132 7.13 -19.74 4.86
CA ARG A 132 5.95 -20.58 4.99
C ARG A 132 6.53 -21.98 5.02
N THR A 133 6.70 -22.50 6.23
CA THR A 133 7.53 -23.67 6.44
C THR A 133 6.94 -24.70 5.50
N SER A 134 7.76 -25.25 4.60
CA SER A 134 7.25 -26.15 3.57
C SER A 134 6.36 -27.17 4.25
N GLN A 135 5.25 -27.58 3.63
CA GLN A 135 4.32 -28.51 4.27
C GLN A 135 5.04 -29.73 4.84
N ARG A 136 6.13 -30.16 4.18
CA ARG A 136 7.10 -31.15 4.66
C ARG A 136 7.79 -30.76 5.97
N ALA A 137 8.39 -29.57 6.05
CA ALA A 137 9.04 -29.11 7.28
C ALA A 137 8.04 -28.90 8.44
N ARG A 138 6.79 -28.47 8.16
CA ARG A 138 5.72 -28.43 9.17
C ARG A 138 5.35 -29.84 9.64
N SER A 139 5.23 -30.79 8.71
CA SER A 139 4.98 -32.20 9.05
C SER A 139 6.09 -32.77 9.93
N ILE A 140 7.36 -32.63 9.53
CA ILE A 140 8.51 -33.10 10.31
C ILE A 140 8.54 -32.46 11.71
N ALA A 141 8.24 -31.17 11.82
CA ALA A 141 8.19 -30.48 13.11
C ALA A 141 7.12 -31.06 14.05
N ARG A 142 5.96 -31.49 13.53
CA ARG A 142 4.91 -32.15 14.32
C ARG A 142 5.38 -33.47 14.95
N PHE A 143 6.19 -34.23 14.24
CA PHE A 143 6.73 -35.51 14.74
C PHE A 143 7.97 -35.36 15.65
N ARG A 144 8.63 -34.19 15.62
CA ARG A 144 9.80 -33.88 16.47
C ARG A 144 9.45 -33.17 17.78
N GLY A 145 8.17 -32.96 18.06
CA GLY A 145 7.70 -32.36 19.30
C GLY A 145 7.88 -33.27 20.53
N LYS A 146 7.52 -32.76 21.71
CA LYS A 146 7.61 -33.51 22.99
C LYS A 146 6.69 -34.74 23.05
N SER A 147 5.65 -34.79 22.22
CA SER A 147 4.67 -35.88 22.17
C SER A 147 4.21 -36.12 20.74
N ILE A 148 4.03 -37.39 20.37
CA ILE A 148 3.46 -37.82 19.10
C ILE A 148 1.93 -37.71 19.07
N ALA A 149 1.28 -37.47 20.22
CA ALA A 149 -0.18 -37.41 20.31
C ALA A 149 -0.80 -36.33 19.41
N THR A 150 -0.08 -35.24 19.17
CA THR A 150 -0.52 -34.12 18.32
C THR A 150 0.00 -34.22 16.88
N ALA A 151 0.68 -35.30 16.52
CA ALA A 151 1.35 -35.40 15.22
C ALA A 151 0.37 -35.50 14.04
N ALA A 152 -0.78 -36.16 14.25
CA ALA A 152 -1.86 -36.28 13.29
C ALA A 152 -2.73 -35.00 13.18
N GLY A 153 -2.46 -33.98 14.01
CA GLY A 153 -3.39 -32.86 14.25
C GLY A 153 -4.37 -33.18 15.37
N LEU A 154 -4.92 -32.14 16.00
CA LEU A 154 -6.01 -32.32 16.96
C LEU A 154 -7.26 -32.80 16.22
N PRO A 155 -8.11 -33.63 16.85
CA PRO A 155 -9.40 -33.97 16.28
C PRO A 155 -10.17 -32.67 15.97
N GLY A 156 -10.84 -32.63 14.82
CA GLY A 156 -11.69 -31.49 14.48
C GLY A 156 -12.79 -31.29 15.53
N SER A 157 -13.20 -30.05 15.76
CA SER A 157 -14.41 -29.75 16.52
C SER A 157 -15.57 -30.56 15.92
N GLY A 158 -16.29 -31.31 16.76
CA GLY A 158 -17.45 -32.09 16.31
C GLY A 158 -17.26 -33.61 16.23
N VAL A 159 -16.04 -34.14 16.36
CA VAL A 159 -15.83 -35.60 16.40
C VAL A 159 -16.53 -36.17 17.66
N TYR A 160 -17.53 -37.03 17.45
CA TYR A 160 -18.46 -37.53 18.49
C TYR A 160 -19.33 -36.46 19.19
N ALA A 161 -19.34 -35.21 18.72
CA ALA A 161 -20.24 -34.20 19.27
C ALA A 161 -21.68 -34.42 18.78
N ARG A 162 -22.65 -33.97 19.58
CA ARG A 162 -24.07 -34.02 19.19
C ARG A 162 -24.45 -32.95 18.17
N ASN A 163 -23.64 -31.90 18.05
CA ASN A 163 -23.86 -30.73 17.19
C ASN A 163 -22.54 -30.32 16.51
N ASN A 164 -22.64 -29.72 15.33
CA ASN A 164 -21.49 -29.29 14.51
C ASN A 164 -21.04 -27.84 14.80
N ALA A 165 -21.36 -27.29 15.98
CA ALA A 165 -20.98 -25.92 16.33
C ALA A 165 -19.51 -25.87 16.79
N LEU A 166 -18.81 -24.78 16.45
CA LEU A 166 -17.35 -24.63 16.66
C LEU A 166 -16.98 -24.25 18.11
N ASP A 167 -17.97 -23.77 18.87
CA ASP A 167 -17.94 -23.38 20.27
C ASP A 167 -18.27 -24.54 21.23
N LEU A 168 -18.53 -25.73 20.69
CA LEU A 168 -18.85 -26.93 21.46
C LEU A 168 -17.66 -27.89 21.54
N PRO A 169 -17.40 -28.49 22.71
CA PRO A 169 -16.37 -29.51 22.83
C PRO A 169 -16.80 -30.79 22.10
N ALA A 170 -15.84 -31.43 21.45
CA ALA A 170 -15.95 -32.79 20.96
C ALA A 170 -16.08 -33.76 22.14
N LEU A 171 -16.75 -34.89 21.96
CA LEU A 171 -16.78 -35.94 22.97
C LEU A 171 -15.66 -36.94 22.72
N LEU A 172 -15.05 -37.43 23.79
CA LEU A 172 -14.15 -38.58 23.74
C LEU A 172 -14.97 -39.87 23.57
N PRO A 173 -14.34 -41.00 23.22
CA PRO A 173 -15.02 -42.29 23.12
C PRO A 173 -15.71 -42.75 24.43
N ASP A 174 -15.30 -42.19 25.57
CA ASP A 174 -15.91 -42.40 26.88
C ASP A 174 -17.07 -41.42 27.19
N GLY A 175 -17.40 -40.53 26.26
CA GLY A 175 -18.48 -39.54 26.38
C GLY A 175 -18.11 -38.29 27.20
N LYS A 176 -16.86 -38.11 27.61
CA LYS A 176 -16.42 -36.88 28.28
C LYS A 176 -16.10 -35.78 27.27
N PRO A 177 -16.38 -34.49 27.59
CA PRO A 177 -16.01 -33.37 26.73
C PRO A 177 -14.49 -33.20 26.66
N SER A 178 -14.00 -32.86 25.48
CA SER A 178 -12.60 -32.54 25.20
C SER A 178 -12.44 -31.05 24.94
N ASP A 179 -11.81 -30.32 25.87
CA ASP A 179 -11.56 -28.88 25.70
C ASP A 179 -10.53 -28.59 24.58
N LEU A 180 -9.75 -29.59 24.18
CA LEU A 180 -8.73 -29.48 23.14
C LEU A 180 -9.31 -29.37 21.72
N SER A 181 -10.58 -29.68 21.52
CA SER A 181 -11.22 -29.61 20.20
C SER A 181 -11.80 -28.23 19.89
N ILE A 182 -11.83 -27.31 20.87
CA ILE A 182 -12.36 -25.96 20.71
C ILE A 182 -11.22 -25.03 20.28
N ALA A 183 -11.52 -24.10 19.38
CA ALA A 183 -10.52 -23.13 18.93
C ALA A 183 -10.09 -22.20 20.09
N GLU A 184 -8.78 -22.03 20.28
CA GLU A 184 -8.22 -21.17 21.34
C GLU A 184 -8.75 -19.73 21.28
N VAL A 185 -9.05 -19.23 20.08
CA VAL A 185 -9.63 -17.90 19.86
C VAL A 185 -11.02 -17.74 20.49
N LEU A 186 -11.85 -18.79 20.50
CA LEU A 186 -13.17 -18.76 21.14
C LEU A 186 -13.01 -18.83 22.67
N HIS A 187 -12.09 -19.67 23.14
CA HIS A 187 -11.76 -19.78 24.56
C HIS A 187 -11.27 -18.45 25.13
N ARG A 188 -10.40 -17.73 24.40
CA ARG A 188 -9.92 -16.40 24.80
C ARG A 188 -10.99 -15.31 24.77
N ARG A 189 -12.02 -15.46 23.92
CA ARG A 189 -13.14 -14.51 23.85
C ARG A 189 -14.22 -14.77 24.90
N GLY A 190 -14.25 -15.97 25.49
CA GLY A 190 -15.31 -16.40 26.40
C GLY A 190 -16.58 -16.85 25.68
N ASP A 191 -16.53 -17.02 24.36
CA ASP A 191 -17.66 -17.44 23.52
C ASP A 191 -17.79 -18.97 23.45
N VAL A 192 -17.54 -19.67 24.56
CA VAL A 192 -17.54 -21.15 24.64
C VAL A 192 -18.70 -21.61 25.51
N ALA A 193 -19.46 -22.59 25.03
CA ALA A 193 -20.56 -23.17 25.80
C ALA A 193 -20.05 -24.03 26.97
N GLU A 194 -20.84 -24.13 28.04
CA GLU A 194 -20.44 -24.87 29.24
C GLU A 194 -20.37 -26.39 29.01
N SER A 195 -19.18 -26.97 29.16
CA SER A 195 -18.89 -28.37 28.84
C SER A 195 -19.63 -29.39 29.72
N LYS A 196 -19.98 -29.04 30.97
CA LYS A 196 -20.68 -29.92 31.91
C LYS A 196 -22.05 -30.37 31.42
N SER A 197 -22.75 -29.52 30.68
CA SER A 197 -24.08 -29.82 30.13
C SER A 197 -24.08 -30.95 29.08
N TYR A 198 -22.89 -31.31 28.57
CA TYR A 198 -22.70 -32.31 27.53
C TYR A 198 -22.12 -33.64 28.06
N GLN A 199 -21.84 -33.75 29.36
CA GLN A 199 -21.39 -35.00 29.97
C GLN A 199 -22.53 -36.04 30.00
N LEU A 200 -22.21 -37.31 29.80
CA LEU A 200 -23.18 -38.41 29.90
C LEU A 200 -23.91 -38.45 31.25
N GLU A 201 -23.23 -38.07 32.34
CA GLU A 201 -23.81 -38.01 33.69
C GLU A 201 -24.82 -36.86 33.88
N GLY A 202 -24.72 -35.80 33.08
CA GLY A 202 -25.64 -34.66 33.11
C GLY A 202 -26.93 -34.90 32.34
N LEU A 203 -27.10 -36.08 31.74
CA LEU A 203 -28.30 -36.42 30.97
C LEU A 203 -29.43 -36.91 31.89
N PRO A 204 -30.69 -36.57 31.57
CA PRO A 204 -31.83 -37.22 32.19
C PRO A 204 -31.75 -38.72 31.91
N LYS A 205 -31.76 -39.53 32.98
CA LYS A 205 -31.74 -40.98 32.87
C LYS A 205 -33.09 -41.43 32.38
N ILE A 206 -33.12 -42.03 31.19
CA ILE A 206 -34.34 -42.61 30.66
C ILE A 206 -34.56 -43.95 31.38
N ASP A 207 -35.75 -44.15 31.94
CA ASP A 207 -36.13 -45.43 32.54
C ASP A 207 -36.33 -46.52 31.48
N ASP A 208 -36.41 -47.79 31.90
CA ASP A 208 -36.56 -48.93 30.98
C ASP A 208 -37.88 -48.88 30.16
N GLU A 209 -38.79 -47.95 30.49
CA GLU A 209 -40.07 -47.70 29.81
C GLU A 209 -39.98 -46.53 28.80
N GLY A 210 -38.82 -45.87 28.67
CA GLY A 210 -38.58 -44.83 27.68
C GLY A 210 -38.98 -43.41 28.10
N ASN A 211 -39.28 -43.19 29.38
CA ASN A 211 -39.59 -41.86 29.93
C ASN A 211 -38.35 -41.17 30.48
N LYS A 212 -38.31 -39.84 30.32
CA LYS A 212 -37.18 -38.97 30.69
C LYS A 212 -37.11 -38.65 32.17
#